data_AF-A0A8C3G5N1-F1
#
_entry.id   AF-A0A8C3G5N1-F1
#
_cell.length_a   1.000
_cell.length_b   1.000
_cell.length_c   1.000
_cell.angle_alpha   90.00
_cell.angle_beta   90.00
_cell.angle_gamma   90.00
#
_symmetry.space_group_name_H-M   'P 1'
#
loop_
_entity.id
_entity.type
_entity.pdbx_description
1 polymer ?
#
loop_
_entity_poly.entity_id
_entity_poly.type
_entity_poly.pdbx_seq_one_letter_code
_entity_poly.pdbx_strand_id
1 'polypeptide(L)'
;MFLVGNYKRTVKRIDDGHRLCNDLMNCIQERAKIEKAYSQQLTEWSKRWRQLVDKGPQYGTVERAWMGVMTEAEKVSELHQEVKNNLTNEDFEKVKNWQKDLYHKQMMGGFKETKETDEGFKKAQKPWAKKLKELEAAKKSYHMACKEEKLASTREANTKGEASVTADQQKKLHEKVDKCKQDSQKAKEKYEKALDELSKCTPQYMENMEQVFDQCQQFEEKRLSFLREVLLDVKRHLNLTEDQSVQRT
;
A
#
# COMPACT_ATOMS: atom_id res chain seq x y z
N MET A 1 -5.25 -11.40 -4.76
CA MET A 1 -6.29 -10.41 -4.38
C MET A 1 -7.64 -11.05 -4.07
N PHE A 2 -8.11 -11.97 -4.91
CA PHE A 2 -9.47 -12.55 -4.89
C PHE A 2 -9.82 -13.52 -3.74
N LEU A 3 -8.89 -13.80 -2.82
CA LEU A 3 -9.26 -14.56 -1.60
C LEU A 3 -9.91 -13.61 -0.58
N VAL A 4 -10.77 -14.17 0.28
CA VAL A 4 -11.48 -13.39 1.31
C VAL A 4 -10.49 -12.61 2.17
N GLY A 5 -10.62 -11.28 2.19
CA GLY A 5 -9.78 -10.39 2.98
C GLY A 5 -8.39 -10.07 2.41
N ASN A 6 -7.95 -10.66 1.30
CA ASN A 6 -6.61 -10.40 0.76
C ASN A 6 -6.48 -9.03 0.06
N TYR A 7 -7.60 -8.33 -0.19
CA TYR A 7 -7.62 -6.96 -0.70
C TYR A 7 -7.07 -5.92 0.30
N LYS A 8 -6.91 -6.29 1.58
CA LYS A 8 -6.38 -5.41 2.64
C LYS A 8 -5.01 -4.81 2.32
N ARG A 9 -4.17 -5.50 1.53
CA ARG A 9 -2.88 -4.96 1.08
C ARG A 9 -3.07 -3.75 0.16
N THR A 10 -4.07 -3.79 -0.71
CA THR A 10 -4.43 -2.68 -1.61
C THR A 10 -4.95 -1.49 -0.81
N VAL A 11 -5.84 -1.73 0.16
CA VAL A 11 -6.37 -0.68 1.05
C VAL A 11 -5.24 -0.01 1.84
N LYS A 12 -4.35 -0.80 2.45
CA LYS A 12 -3.22 -0.28 3.22
C LYS A 12 -2.30 0.64 2.38
N ARG A 13 -2.15 0.35 1.08
CA ARG A 13 -1.31 1.16 0.19
C ARG A 13 -1.78 2.62 0.12
N ILE A 14 -3.06 2.90 0.36
CA ILE A 14 -3.59 4.28 0.42
C ILE A 14 -2.98 5.02 1.61
N ASP A 15 -3.03 4.43 2.80
CA ASP A 15 -2.42 5.00 4.01
C ASP A 15 -0.90 5.16 3.87
N ASP A 16 -0.25 4.14 3.30
CA ASP A 16 1.20 4.15 3.03
C ASP A 16 1.56 5.30 2.05
N GLY A 17 0.69 5.60 1.08
CA GLY A 17 0.87 6.73 0.16
C GLY A 17 0.91 8.10 0.87
N HIS A 18 0.02 8.34 1.82
CA HIS A 18 0.06 9.56 2.65
C HIS A 18 1.35 9.62 3.48
N ARG A 19 1.74 8.51 4.10
CA ARG A 19 2.99 8.43 4.88
C ARG A 19 4.20 8.76 4.02
N LEU A 20 4.28 8.22 2.81
CA LEU A 20 5.39 8.48 1.88
C LEU A 20 5.48 9.96 1.48
N CYS A 21 4.37 10.69 1.43
CA CYS A 21 4.41 12.14 1.24
C CYS A 21 5.05 12.86 2.43
N ASN A 22 4.78 12.42 3.67
CA ASN A 22 5.49 12.95 4.85
C ASN A 22 6.98 12.64 4.82
N ASP A 23 7.34 11.40 4.46
CA ASP A 23 8.74 10.99 4.38
C ASP A 23 9.49 11.82 3.33
N LEU A 24 8.88 12.12 2.18
CA LEU A 24 9.45 13.02 1.18
C LEU A 24 9.58 14.46 1.68
N MET A 25 8.54 15.02 2.30
CA MET A 25 8.58 16.37 2.89
C MET A 25 9.71 16.50 3.92
N ASN A 26 9.87 15.51 4.79
CA ASN A 26 10.95 15.48 5.78
C ASN A 26 12.32 15.40 5.10
N CYS A 27 12.47 14.55 4.08
CA CYS A 27 13.70 14.45 3.30
C CYS A 27 14.09 15.79 2.65
N ILE A 28 13.15 16.48 2.00
CA ILE A 28 13.35 17.81 1.41
C ILE A 28 13.75 18.83 2.49
N GLN A 29 13.05 18.82 3.62
CA GLN A 29 13.32 19.76 4.72
C GLN A 29 14.70 19.53 5.35
N GLU A 30 15.12 18.28 5.55
CA GLU A 30 16.45 17.93 6.04
C GLU A 30 17.54 18.40 5.08
N ARG A 31 17.35 18.17 3.77
CA ARG A 31 18.25 18.68 2.75
C ARG A 31 18.34 20.21 2.78
N ALA A 32 17.21 20.90 2.86
CA ALA A 32 17.16 22.35 2.93
C ALA A 32 17.89 22.93 4.15
N LYS A 33 17.90 22.22 5.30
CA LYS A 33 18.69 22.62 6.48
C LYS A 33 20.20 22.56 6.21
N ILE A 34 20.67 21.60 5.42
CA ILE A 34 22.09 21.49 5.02
C ILE A 34 22.48 22.70 4.17
N GLU A 35 21.66 23.03 3.16
CA GLU A 35 21.88 24.19 2.29
C GLU A 35 21.98 25.50 3.08
N LYS A 36 21.05 25.70 4.03
CA LYS A 36 21.10 26.84 4.96
C LYS A 36 22.39 26.87 5.78
N ALA A 37 22.80 25.74 6.35
CA ALA A 37 23.98 25.69 7.21
C ALA A 37 25.27 26.03 6.43
N TYR A 38 25.38 25.58 5.18
CA TYR A 38 26.52 25.91 4.32
C TYR A 38 26.55 27.40 3.98
N SER A 39 25.42 27.96 3.54
CA SER A 39 25.26 29.40 3.29
C SER A 39 25.67 30.24 4.52
N GLN A 40 25.17 29.89 5.71
CA GLN A 40 25.50 30.61 6.94
C GLN A 40 27.00 30.58 7.26
N GLN A 41 27.65 29.42 7.13
CA GLN A 41 29.09 29.29 7.37
C GLN A 41 29.92 30.12 6.38
N LEU A 42 29.52 30.18 5.10
CA LEU A 42 30.17 31.03 4.10
C LEU A 42 30.03 32.52 4.44
N THR A 43 28.84 32.96 4.84
CA THR A 43 28.58 34.35 5.22
C THR A 43 29.39 34.76 6.45
N GLU A 44 29.43 33.91 7.48
CA GLU A 44 30.21 34.15 8.70
C GLU A 44 31.72 34.19 8.42
N TRP A 45 32.21 33.25 7.61
CA TRP A 45 33.61 33.20 7.18
C TRP A 45 34.00 34.44 6.38
N SER A 46 33.19 34.82 5.39
CA SER A 46 33.42 36.01 4.57
C SER A 46 33.50 37.26 5.42
N LYS A 47 32.48 37.50 6.27
CA LYS A 47 32.42 38.66 7.15
C LYS A 47 33.64 38.75 8.08
N ARG A 48 34.06 37.62 8.65
CA ARG A 48 35.25 37.55 9.52
C ARG A 48 36.52 37.93 8.77
N TRP A 49 36.77 37.33 7.61
CA TRP A 49 38.02 37.56 6.88
C TRP A 49 38.08 38.93 6.23
N ARG A 50 36.96 39.49 5.77
CA ARG A 50 36.90 40.89 5.33
C ARG A 50 37.39 41.84 6.41
N GLN A 51 36.88 41.69 7.64
CA GLN A 51 37.29 42.53 8.76
C GLN A 51 38.77 42.36 9.15
N LEU A 52 39.31 41.16 9.01
CA LEU A 52 40.72 40.88 9.31
C LEU A 52 41.66 41.44 8.23
N VAL A 53 41.28 41.36 6.96
CA VAL A 53 42.06 41.91 5.84
C VAL A 53 42.03 43.44 5.87
N ASP A 54 40.86 44.03 6.04
CA ASP A 54 40.64 45.49 6.09
C ASP A 54 41.40 46.17 7.24
N LYS A 55 41.53 45.48 8.39
CA LYS A 55 42.33 45.94 9.54
C LYS A 55 43.79 45.48 9.49
N GLY A 56 44.14 44.69 8.49
CA GLY A 56 45.45 44.09 8.35
C GLY A 56 46.46 45.03 7.68
N PRO A 57 47.73 44.62 7.60
CA PRO A 57 48.78 45.42 6.95
C PRO A 57 48.77 45.31 5.41
N GLN A 58 47.89 44.50 4.82
CA GLN A 58 47.82 44.31 3.38
C GLN A 58 47.04 45.46 2.72
N TYR A 59 47.58 46.03 1.64
CA TYR A 59 46.93 47.13 0.91
C TYR A 59 47.00 46.96 -0.61
N GLY A 60 46.30 47.83 -1.34
CA GLY A 60 46.46 48.02 -2.77
C GLY A 60 45.73 46.98 -3.63
N THR A 61 46.30 46.60 -4.76
CA THR A 61 45.66 45.67 -5.72
C THR A 61 45.52 44.25 -5.16
N VAL A 62 46.48 43.80 -4.35
CA VAL A 62 46.46 42.45 -3.76
C VAL A 62 45.40 42.33 -2.66
N GLU A 63 45.21 43.38 -1.85
CA GLU A 63 44.11 43.45 -0.88
C GLU A 63 42.75 43.29 -1.58
N ARG A 64 42.54 44.01 -2.69
CA ARG A 64 41.32 43.89 -3.50
C ARG A 64 41.13 42.49 -4.06
N ALA A 65 42.20 41.86 -4.56
CA ALA A 65 42.13 40.48 -5.05
C ALA A 65 41.75 39.50 -3.93
N TRP A 66 42.30 39.67 -2.72
CA TRP A 66 41.95 38.86 -1.57
C TRP A 66 40.48 39.07 -1.15
N MET A 67 40.02 40.33 -1.10
CA MET A 67 38.60 40.66 -0.87
C MET A 67 37.66 40.09 -1.94
N GLY A 68 38.17 39.83 -3.15
CA GLY A 68 37.46 39.11 -4.21
C GLY A 68 37.03 37.70 -3.79
N VAL A 69 37.87 36.98 -3.03
CA VAL A 69 37.56 35.62 -2.55
C VAL A 69 36.35 35.63 -1.61
N MET A 70 36.30 36.59 -0.68
CA MET A 70 35.17 36.77 0.23
C MET A 70 33.89 37.17 -0.51
N THR A 71 34.02 37.94 -1.58
CA THR A 71 32.89 38.31 -2.45
C THR A 71 32.30 37.08 -3.14
N GLU A 72 33.14 36.14 -3.56
CA GLU A 72 32.63 34.91 -4.16
C GLU A 72 31.94 34.01 -3.13
N ALA A 73 32.49 33.89 -1.92
CA ALA A 73 31.83 33.13 -0.85
C ALA A 73 30.45 33.70 -0.50
N GLU A 74 30.26 35.03 -0.54
CA GLU A 74 28.95 35.66 -0.34
C GLU A 74 27.97 35.32 -1.47
N LYS A 75 28.40 35.36 -2.73
CA LYS A 75 27.54 34.99 -3.87
C LYS A 75 27.14 33.51 -3.80
N VAL A 76 28.08 32.62 -3.53
CA VAL A 76 27.79 31.18 -3.33
C VAL A 76 26.82 30.99 -2.17
N SER A 77 26.99 31.74 -1.08
CA SER A 77 26.06 31.72 0.04
C SER A 77 24.64 32.11 -0.38
N GLU A 78 24.48 33.17 -1.17
CA GLU A 78 23.17 33.61 -1.69
C GLU A 78 22.51 32.53 -2.56
N LEU A 79 23.28 31.89 -3.44
CA LEU A 79 22.79 30.79 -4.27
C LEU A 79 22.27 29.62 -3.44
N HIS A 80 23.05 29.16 -2.45
CA HIS A 80 22.62 28.08 -1.57
C HIS A 80 21.41 28.48 -0.69
N GLN A 81 21.29 29.77 -0.35
CA GLN A 81 20.13 30.29 0.35
C GLN A 81 18.87 30.28 -0.54
N GLU A 82 19.02 30.54 -1.84
CA GLU A 82 17.96 30.42 -2.84
C GLU A 82 17.53 28.96 -3.04
N VAL A 83 18.48 28.03 -3.21
CA VAL A 83 18.19 26.58 -3.26
C VAL A 83 17.36 26.16 -2.06
N LYS A 84 17.78 26.55 -0.84
CA LYS A 84 17.01 26.26 0.38
C LYS A 84 15.60 26.83 0.31
N ASN A 85 15.41 28.03 -0.23
CA ASN A 85 14.10 28.66 -0.32
C ASN A 85 13.20 27.95 -1.32
N ASN A 86 13.72 27.55 -2.48
CA ASN A 86 12.97 26.79 -3.48
C ASN A 86 12.53 25.43 -2.92
N LEU A 87 13.44 24.72 -2.25
CA LEU A 87 13.11 23.45 -1.57
C LEU A 87 11.99 23.60 -0.54
N THR A 88 12.00 24.65 0.29
CA THR A 88 11.00 24.81 1.37
C THR A 88 9.71 25.48 0.95
N ASN A 89 9.77 26.45 0.05
CA ASN A 89 8.64 27.31 -0.27
C ASN A 89 7.89 26.83 -1.51
N GLU A 90 8.56 26.06 -2.38
CA GLU A 90 7.96 25.48 -3.57
C GLU A 90 7.78 23.97 -3.40
N ASP A 91 8.87 23.20 -3.39
CA ASP A 91 8.79 21.73 -3.46
C ASP A 91 8.07 21.12 -2.25
N PHE A 92 8.45 21.55 -1.04
CA PHE A 92 7.82 21.09 0.20
C PHE A 92 6.35 21.48 0.28
N GLU A 93 6.01 22.75 0.00
CA GLU A 93 4.62 23.21 0.06
C GLU A 93 3.76 22.58 -1.05
N LYS A 94 4.34 22.29 -2.22
CA LYS A 94 3.68 21.54 -3.30
C LYS A 94 3.27 20.14 -2.84
N VAL A 95 4.16 19.39 -2.19
CA VAL A 95 3.83 18.07 -1.63
C VAL A 95 2.78 18.18 -0.53
N LYS A 96 2.93 19.15 0.37
CA LYS A 96 2.01 19.37 1.50
C LYS A 96 0.59 19.69 1.04
N ASN A 97 0.44 20.59 0.06
CA ASN A 97 -0.85 20.97 -0.48
C ASN A 97 -1.50 19.80 -1.23
N TRP A 98 -0.72 19.12 -2.08
CA TRP A 98 -1.20 17.93 -2.80
C TRP A 98 -1.66 16.82 -1.85
N GLN A 99 -0.89 16.55 -0.79
CA GLN A 99 -1.27 15.57 0.24
C GLN A 99 -2.57 15.97 0.94
N LYS A 100 -2.73 17.24 1.30
CA LYS A 100 -3.93 17.76 1.96
C LYS A 100 -5.17 17.62 1.07
N ASP A 101 -5.03 17.87 -0.21
CA ASP A 101 -6.15 17.82 -1.17
C ASP A 101 -6.53 16.38 -1.53
N LEU A 102 -5.58 15.44 -1.46
CA LEU A 102 -5.84 14.05 -1.84
C LEU A 102 -6.29 13.16 -0.66
N TYR A 103 -5.87 13.47 0.57
CA TYR A 103 -6.10 12.63 1.74
C TYR A 103 -6.93 13.35 2.81
N HIS A 104 -8.16 12.89 3.03
CA HIS A 104 -9.11 13.55 3.92
C HIS A 104 -9.23 12.80 5.24
N LYS A 105 -8.64 13.35 6.31
CA LYS A 105 -8.74 12.77 7.67
C LYS A 105 -10.18 12.75 8.18
N GLN A 106 -10.57 11.65 8.82
CA GLN A 106 -11.87 11.52 9.48
C GLN A 106 -11.79 11.79 10.99
N MET A 107 -12.92 12.21 11.59
CA MET A 107 -12.99 12.51 13.04
C MET A 107 -12.59 11.32 13.93
N MET A 108 -12.89 10.08 13.52
CA MET A 108 -12.59 8.86 14.29
C MET A 108 -11.23 8.25 13.93
N GLY A 109 -10.36 9.01 13.26
CA GLY A 109 -9.08 8.53 12.74
C GLY A 109 -9.19 7.86 11.36
N GLY A 110 -8.04 7.72 10.70
CA GLY A 110 -7.94 7.21 9.33
C GLY A 110 -8.33 8.24 8.26
N PHE A 111 -8.27 7.79 7.00
CA PHE A 111 -8.61 8.59 5.82
C PHE A 111 -9.92 8.13 5.19
N LYS A 112 -10.66 9.10 4.65
CA LYS A 112 -11.90 8.86 3.91
C LYS A 112 -11.67 7.89 2.75
N GLU A 113 -10.59 8.10 1.99
CA GLU A 113 -10.22 7.31 0.80
C GLU A 113 -9.98 5.84 1.16
N THR A 114 -9.29 5.60 2.28
CA THR A 114 -9.02 4.25 2.81
C THR A 114 -10.32 3.56 3.21
N LYS A 115 -11.20 4.28 3.91
CA LYS A 115 -12.50 3.74 4.35
C LYS A 115 -13.41 3.41 3.17
N GLU A 116 -13.57 4.32 2.22
CA GLU A 116 -14.41 4.12 1.04
C GLU A 116 -13.92 2.93 0.20
N THR A 117 -12.60 2.77 0.06
CA THR A 117 -12.01 1.63 -0.63
C THR A 117 -12.26 0.31 0.10
N ASP A 118 -12.08 0.26 1.42
CA ASP A 118 -12.35 -0.95 2.22
C ASP A 118 -13.83 -1.34 2.17
N GLU A 119 -14.75 -0.36 2.25
CA GLU A 119 -16.18 -0.58 2.10
C GLU A 119 -16.55 -1.07 0.68
N GLY A 120 -15.91 -0.53 -0.35
CA GLY A 120 -16.03 -0.98 -1.74
C GLY A 120 -15.69 -2.47 -1.89
N PHE A 121 -14.52 -2.88 -1.39
CA PHE A 121 -14.11 -4.29 -1.43
C PHE A 121 -15.01 -5.20 -0.58
N LYS A 122 -15.40 -4.77 0.62
CA LYS A 122 -16.35 -5.53 1.46
C LYS A 122 -17.67 -5.75 0.73
N LYS A 123 -18.20 -4.71 0.07
CA LYS A 123 -19.44 -4.78 -0.70
C LYS A 123 -19.31 -5.75 -1.88
N ALA A 124 -18.22 -5.65 -2.66
CA ALA A 124 -17.95 -6.53 -3.79
C ALA A 124 -17.79 -8.00 -3.37
N GLN A 125 -17.11 -8.26 -2.25
CA GLN A 125 -16.78 -9.61 -1.80
C GLN A 125 -17.89 -10.32 -1.00
N LYS A 126 -18.77 -9.57 -0.33
CA LYS A 126 -19.78 -10.13 0.59
C LYS A 126 -20.68 -11.22 -0.03
N PRO A 127 -21.23 -11.08 -1.25
CA PRO A 127 -22.08 -12.11 -1.84
C PRO A 127 -21.33 -13.43 -2.09
N TRP A 128 -20.12 -13.33 -2.65
CA TRP A 128 -19.28 -14.49 -2.94
C TRP A 128 -18.79 -15.17 -1.66
N ALA A 129 -18.37 -14.40 -0.64
CA ALA A 129 -17.96 -14.95 0.65
C ALA A 129 -19.09 -15.70 1.36
N LYS A 130 -20.35 -15.23 1.23
CA LYS A 130 -21.52 -15.95 1.75
C LYS A 130 -21.70 -17.30 1.04
N LYS A 131 -21.62 -17.33 -0.29
CA LYS A 131 -21.72 -18.56 -1.08
C LYS A 131 -20.57 -19.54 -0.83
N LEU A 132 -19.36 -19.03 -0.65
CA LEU A 132 -18.22 -19.86 -0.26
C LEU A 132 -18.46 -20.53 1.11
N LYS A 133 -19.04 -19.81 2.08
CA LYS A 133 -19.39 -20.39 3.38
C LYS A 133 -20.47 -21.48 3.26
N GLU A 134 -21.47 -21.27 2.41
CA GLU A 134 -22.51 -22.27 2.11
C GLU A 134 -21.89 -23.53 1.46
N LEU A 135 -20.98 -23.35 0.50
CA LEU A 135 -20.23 -24.43 -0.14
C LEU A 135 -19.40 -25.25 0.87
N GLU A 136 -18.62 -24.59 1.73
CA GLU A 136 -17.80 -25.26 2.73
C GLU A 136 -18.64 -26.04 3.76
N ALA A 137 -19.82 -25.51 4.14
CA ALA A 137 -20.76 -26.24 4.99
C ALA A 137 -21.32 -27.49 4.29
N ALA A 138 -21.77 -27.36 3.04
CA ALA A 138 -22.29 -28.48 2.25
C ALA A 138 -21.22 -29.56 2.01
N LYS A 139 -19.99 -29.15 1.70
CA LYS A 139 -18.82 -30.03 1.57
C LYS A 139 -18.55 -30.83 2.84
N LYS A 140 -18.57 -30.17 4.00
CA LYS A 140 -18.38 -30.84 5.29
C LYS A 140 -19.50 -31.86 5.55
N SER A 141 -20.76 -31.49 5.30
CA SER A 141 -21.91 -32.40 5.43
C SER A 141 -21.79 -33.62 4.51
N TYR A 142 -21.40 -33.41 3.25
CA TYR A 142 -21.16 -34.49 2.30
C TYR A 142 -20.06 -35.45 2.77
N HIS A 143 -18.90 -34.92 3.17
CA HIS A 143 -17.80 -35.75 3.68
C HIS A 143 -18.18 -36.54 4.94
N MET A 144 -18.99 -35.96 5.84
CA MET A 144 -19.50 -36.68 7.01
C MET A 144 -20.44 -37.82 6.61
N ALA A 145 -21.36 -37.58 5.68
CA ALA A 145 -22.28 -38.61 5.19
C ALA A 145 -21.54 -39.76 4.48
N CYS A 146 -20.52 -39.47 3.67
CA CYS A 146 -19.67 -40.51 3.07
C CYS A 146 -18.91 -41.33 4.11
N LYS A 147 -18.45 -40.68 5.19
CA LYS A 147 -17.79 -41.38 6.30
C LYS A 147 -18.76 -42.33 7.01
N GLU A 148 -19.99 -41.88 7.29
CA GLU A 148 -21.02 -42.70 7.92
C GLU A 148 -21.46 -43.87 7.03
N GLU A 149 -21.64 -43.63 5.74
CA GLU A 149 -21.92 -44.66 4.73
C GLU A 149 -20.83 -45.74 4.71
N LYS A 150 -19.55 -45.32 4.68
CA LYS A 150 -18.42 -46.25 4.73
C LYS A 150 -18.41 -47.06 6.03
N LEU A 151 -18.64 -46.41 7.17
CA LEU A 151 -18.71 -47.08 8.48
C LEU A 151 -19.87 -48.08 8.56
N ALA A 152 -21.04 -47.73 8.04
CA ALA A 152 -22.21 -48.61 7.99
C ALA A 152 -21.93 -49.82 7.08
N SER A 153 -21.33 -49.59 5.91
CA SER A 153 -20.99 -50.63 4.94
C SER A 153 -19.94 -51.61 5.48
N THR A 154 -18.87 -51.09 6.12
CA THR A 154 -17.87 -51.94 6.78
C THR A 154 -18.47 -52.75 7.92
N ARG A 155 -19.37 -52.16 8.72
CA ARG A 155 -20.05 -52.87 9.81
C ARG A 155 -20.95 -54.00 9.28
N GLU A 156 -21.74 -53.74 8.23
CA GLU A 156 -22.56 -54.78 7.59
C GLU A 156 -21.70 -55.92 7.04
N ALA A 157 -20.59 -55.60 6.37
CA ALA A 157 -19.67 -56.60 5.81
C ALA A 157 -19.00 -57.47 6.89
N ASN A 158 -18.55 -56.84 8.00
CA ASN A 158 -17.91 -57.57 9.10
C ASN A 158 -18.90 -58.47 9.83
N THR A 159 -20.13 -58.00 10.08
CA THR A 159 -21.15 -58.80 10.78
C THR A 159 -21.61 -59.99 9.93
N LYS A 160 -21.66 -59.89 8.59
CA LYS A 160 -21.95 -61.05 7.71
C LYS A 160 -20.94 -62.21 7.85
N GLY A 161 -19.75 -61.98 8.42
CA GLY A 161 -18.75 -63.00 8.68
C GLY A 161 -18.91 -63.75 10.00
N GLU A 162 -19.86 -63.37 10.87
CA GLU A 162 -20.09 -63.98 12.18
C GLU A 162 -21.16 -65.09 12.12
N ALA A 163 -20.91 -66.25 12.75
CA ALA A 163 -21.77 -67.44 12.67
C ALA A 163 -23.13 -67.32 13.40
N SER A 164 -23.39 -66.23 14.15
CA SER A 164 -24.56 -66.10 15.03
C SER A 164 -25.50 -64.94 14.69
N VAL A 165 -25.46 -64.41 13.47
CA VAL A 165 -26.29 -63.25 13.08
C VAL A 165 -27.70 -63.67 12.71
N THR A 166 -28.69 -63.03 13.32
CA THR A 166 -30.10 -63.28 13.00
C THR A 166 -30.53 -62.53 11.74
N ALA A 167 -31.54 -63.06 11.04
CA ALA A 167 -32.10 -62.43 9.84
C ALA A 167 -32.57 -60.98 10.11
N ASP A 168 -33.15 -60.72 11.28
CA ASP A 168 -33.57 -59.38 11.71
C ASP A 168 -32.40 -58.42 11.92
N GLN A 169 -31.29 -58.89 12.51
CA GLN A 169 -30.08 -58.06 12.66
C GLN A 169 -29.46 -57.72 11.31
N GLN A 170 -29.43 -58.69 10.39
CA GLN A 170 -28.91 -58.48 9.04
C GLN A 170 -29.77 -57.49 8.24
N LYS A 171 -31.10 -57.62 8.32
CA LYS A 171 -32.05 -56.68 7.70
C LYS A 171 -31.84 -55.25 8.23
N LYS A 172 -31.70 -55.09 9.55
CA LYS A 172 -31.49 -53.78 10.19
C LYS A 172 -30.16 -53.12 9.77
N LEU A 173 -29.10 -53.91 9.58
CA LEU A 173 -27.82 -53.41 9.08
C LEU A 173 -27.93 -52.97 7.62
N HIS A 174 -28.64 -53.73 6.80
CA HIS A 174 -28.89 -53.40 5.40
C HIS A 174 -29.70 -52.09 5.25
N GLU A 175 -30.81 -51.96 5.98
CA GLU A 175 -31.62 -50.74 6.02
C GLU A 175 -30.80 -49.51 6.45
N LYS A 176 -29.87 -49.70 7.39
CA LYS A 176 -28.96 -48.63 7.82
C LYS A 176 -28.00 -48.21 6.71
N VAL A 177 -27.44 -49.16 5.96
CA VAL A 177 -26.56 -48.87 4.82
C VAL A 177 -27.32 -48.12 3.73
N ASP A 178 -28.52 -48.56 3.37
CA ASP A 178 -29.34 -47.90 2.35
C ASP A 178 -29.73 -46.48 2.75
N LYS A 179 -30.05 -46.27 4.03
CA LYS A 179 -30.27 -44.93 4.58
C LYS A 179 -29.03 -44.04 4.44
N CYS A 180 -27.85 -44.53 4.87
CA CYS A 180 -26.61 -43.75 4.76
C CYS A 180 -26.23 -43.44 3.30
N LYS A 181 -26.48 -44.37 2.35
CA LYS A 181 -26.31 -44.13 0.91
C LYS A 181 -27.24 -43.01 0.42
N GLN A 182 -28.51 -43.03 0.81
CA GLN A 182 -29.46 -41.98 0.43
C GLN A 182 -29.07 -40.62 1.02
N ASP A 183 -28.62 -40.59 2.28
CA ASP A 183 -28.17 -39.36 2.94
C ASP A 183 -26.88 -38.80 2.30
N SER A 184 -25.93 -39.67 1.93
CA SER A 184 -24.71 -39.35 1.18
C SER A 184 -25.04 -38.74 -0.19
N GLN A 185 -25.97 -39.34 -0.94
CA GLN A 185 -26.42 -38.83 -2.23
C GLN A 185 -27.12 -37.46 -2.11
N LYS A 186 -28.03 -37.31 -1.13
CA LYS A 186 -28.69 -36.01 -0.87
C LYS A 186 -27.68 -34.93 -0.46
N ALA A 187 -26.66 -35.27 0.32
CA ALA A 187 -25.62 -34.33 0.72
C ALA A 187 -24.73 -33.96 -0.48
N LYS A 188 -24.46 -34.90 -1.39
CA LYS A 188 -23.74 -34.66 -2.64
C LYS A 188 -24.48 -33.66 -3.53
N GLU A 189 -25.78 -33.86 -3.77
CA GLU A 189 -26.60 -32.95 -4.58
C GLU A 189 -26.61 -31.52 -4.02
N LYS A 190 -26.69 -31.37 -2.69
CA LYS A 190 -26.58 -30.07 -2.03
C LYS A 190 -25.21 -29.43 -2.22
N TYR A 191 -24.15 -30.22 -2.12
CA TYR A 191 -22.77 -29.75 -2.35
C TYR A 191 -22.56 -29.31 -3.79
N GLU A 192 -22.97 -30.12 -4.77
CA GLU A 192 -22.89 -29.80 -6.20
C GLU A 192 -23.70 -28.55 -6.55
N LYS A 193 -24.91 -28.40 -5.98
CA LYS A 193 -25.72 -27.19 -6.15
C LYS A 193 -25.01 -25.94 -5.58
N ALA A 194 -24.43 -26.04 -4.38
CA ALA A 194 -23.71 -24.92 -3.78
C ALA A 194 -22.46 -24.55 -4.61
N LEU A 195 -21.82 -25.54 -5.23
CA LEU A 195 -20.66 -25.34 -6.11
C LEU A 195 -21.07 -24.62 -7.40
N ASP A 196 -22.17 -25.03 -8.03
CA ASP A 196 -22.74 -24.38 -9.22
C ASP A 196 -23.16 -22.93 -8.93
N GLU A 197 -23.82 -22.68 -7.80
CA GLU A 197 -24.20 -21.32 -7.39
C GLU A 197 -22.98 -20.41 -7.14
N LEU A 198 -21.90 -20.93 -6.55
CA LEU A 198 -20.65 -20.19 -6.38
C LEU A 198 -19.99 -19.90 -7.73
N SER A 199 -19.96 -20.88 -8.63
CA SER A 199 -19.42 -20.72 -9.98
C SER A 199 -20.15 -19.62 -10.74
N LYS A 200 -21.49 -19.63 -10.71
CA LYS A 200 -22.34 -18.62 -11.37
C LYS A 200 -22.13 -17.20 -10.86
N CYS A 201 -21.83 -17.01 -9.58
CA CYS A 201 -21.60 -15.67 -9.02
C CYS A 201 -20.13 -15.21 -9.07
N THR A 202 -19.20 -16.09 -9.45
CA THR A 202 -17.76 -15.78 -9.51
C THR A 202 -17.41 -14.71 -10.57
N PRO A 203 -17.97 -14.72 -11.80
CA PRO A 203 -17.68 -13.66 -12.78
C PRO A 203 -18.03 -12.25 -12.27
N GLN A 204 -19.24 -12.06 -11.73
CA GLN A 204 -19.65 -10.77 -11.16
C GLN A 204 -18.81 -10.36 -9.95
N TYR A 205 -18.40 -11.34 -9.15
CA TYR A 205 -17.48 -11.10 -8.04
C TYR A 205 -16.13 -10.56 -8.53
N MET A 206 -15.55 -11.18 -9.55
CA MET A 206 -14.28 -10.76 -10.14
C MET A 206 -14.39 -9.35 -10.72
N GLU A 207 -15.41 -9.09 -11.54
CA GLU A 207 -15.66 -7.78 -12.14
C GLU A 207 -15.79 -6.68 -11.07
N ASN A 208 -16.58 -6.90 -10.02
CA ASN A 208 -16.76 -5.92 -8.96
C ASN A 208 -15.47 -5.67 -8.16
N MET A 209 -14.67 -6.72 -7.92
CA MET A 209 -13.37 -6.58 -7.25
C MET A 209 -12.36 -5.83 -8.11
N GLU A 210 -12.33 -6.12 -9.42
CA GLU A 210 -11.46 -5.45 -10.39
C GLU A 210 -11.83 -3.97 -10.51
N GLN A 211 -13.12 -3.63 -10.57
CA GLN A 211 -13.56 -2.24 -10.62
C GLN A 211 -13.03 -1.41 -9.43
N VAL A 212 -13.12 -1.94 -8.21
CA VAL A 212 -12.58 -1.26 -7.01
C VAL A 212 -11.04 -1.24 -7.06
N PHE A 213 -10.41 -2.31 -7.55
CA PHE A 213 -8.95 -2.36 -7.70
C PHE A 213 -8.43 -1.29 -8.66
N ASP A 214 -9.08 -1.12 -9.81
CA ASP A 214 -8.67 -0.16 -10.84
C ASP A 214 -8.77 1.27 -10.31
N GLN A 215 -9.79 1.58 -9.49
CA GLN A 215 -9.85 2.86 -8.78
C GLN A 215 -8.64 3.06 -7.86
N CYS A 216 -8.22 2.01 -7.12
CA CYS A 216 -7.00 2.08 -6.31
C CYS A 216 -5.72 2.23 -7.15
N GLN A 217 -5.68 1.66 -8.36
CA GLN A 217 -4.56 1.78 -9.27
C GLN A 217 -4.47 3.20 -9.84
N GLN A 218 -5.57 3.78 -10.27
CA GLN A 218 -5.63 5.17 -10.74
C GLN A 218 -5.25 6.15 -9.63
N PHE A 219 -5.69 5.90 -8.39
CA PHE A 219 -5.30 6.72 -7.24
C PHE A 219 -3.78 6.67 -7.00
N GLU A 220 -3.19 5.48 -7.07
CA GLU A 220 -1.74 5.31 -6.91
C GLU A 220 -0.94 5.89 -8.09
N GLU A 221 -1.44 5.76 -9.32
CA GLU A 221 -0.81 6.34 -10.51
C GLU A 221 -0.71 7.86 -10.43
N LYS A 222 -1.75 8.54 -9.92
CA LYS A 222 -1.71 9.98 -9.63
C LYS A 222 -0.58 10.32 -8.67
N ARG A 223 -0.42 9.54 -7.59
CA ARG A 223 0.66 9.72 -6.62
C ARG A 223 2.03 9.52 -7.26
N LEU A 224 2.23 8.43 -7.99
CA LEU A 224 3.53 8.12 -8.61
C LEU A 224 3.93 9.17 -9.64
N SER A 225 2.98 9.63 -10.46
CA SER A 225 3.22 10.69 -11.45
C SER A 225 3.59 12.01 -10.77
N PHE A 226 2.85 12.40 -9.73
CA PHE A 226 3.13 13.59 -8.94
C PHE A 226 4.50 13.53 -8.27
N LEU A 227 4.84 12.40 -7.62
CA LEU A 227 6.15 12.24 -6.97
C LEU A 227 7.30 12.33 -7.98
N ARG A 228 7.12 11.76 -9.18
CA ARG A 228 8.11 11.90 -10.25
C ARG A 228 8.33 13.36 -10.64
N GLU A 229 7.25 14.13 -10.78
CA GLU A 229 7.32 15.57 -11.08
C GLU A 229 8.07 16.33 -9.99
N VAL A 230 7.69 16.17 -8.72
CA VAL A 230 8.37 16.84 -7.59
C VAL A 230 9.84 16.48 -7.52
N LEU A 231 10.21 15.22 -7.74
CA LEU A 231 11.62 14.81 -7.71
C LEU A 231 12.44 15.46 -8.84
N LEU A 232 11.83 15.72 -9.99
CA LEU A 232 12.48 16.45 -11.08
C LEU A 232 12.60 17.94 -10.76
N ASP A 233 11.58 18.55 -10.14
CA ASP A 233 11.63 19.94 -9.67
C ASP A 233 12.74 20.13 -8.62
N VAL A 234 12.78 19.25 -7.62
CA VAL A 234 13.85 19.23 -6.59
C VAL A 234 15.23 19.10 -7.25
N LYS A 235 15.39 18.17 -8.21
CA LYS A 235 16.67 18.03 -8.94
C LYS A 235 17.07 19.35 -9.62
N ARG A 236 16.13 20.02 -10.28
CA ARG A 236 16.37 21.31 -10.96
C ARG A 236 16.78 22.37 -9.95
N HIS A 237 16.07 22.51 -8.84
CA HIS A 237 16.40 23.50 -7.80
C HIS A 237 17.74 23.24 -7.11
N LEU A 238 18.19 21.98 -7.07
CA LEU A 238 19.51 21.63 -6.55
C LEU A 238 20.65 21.86 -7.57
N ASN A 239 20.34 22.03 -8.86
CA ASN A 239 21.35 22.10 -9.91
C ASN A 239 21.86 23.53 -10.13
N LEU A 240 22.91 23.91 -9.42
CA LEU A 240 23.55 25.22 -9.56
C LEU A 240 24.21 25.46 -10.93
N THR A 241 24.46 24.43 -11.74
CA THR A 241 25.08 24.59 -13.08
C THR A 241 24.13 25.15 -14.15
N GLU A 242 22.83 25.05 -13.89
CA GLU A 242 21.78 25.64 -14.74
C GLU A 242 21.52 27.11 -14.41
N ASP A 243 22.04 27.60 -13.27
CA ASP A 243 21.96 29.00 -12.90
C ASP A 243 23.00 29.83 -13.67
N GLN A 244 22.53 30.77 -14.48
CA GLN A 244 23.39 31.63 -15.32
C GLN A 244 24.33 32.52 -14.49
N SER A 245 24.07 32.71 -13.20
CA SER A 245 24.93 33.46 -12.29
C SER A 245 26.23 32.74 -11.95
N VAL A 246 26.22 31.39 -11.92
CA VAL A 246 27.40 30.53 -11.67
C VAL A 246 28.32 30.46 -12.89
N GLN A 247 27.76 30.65 -14.10
CA GLN A 247 28.53 30.63 -15.35
C GLN A 247 29.33 31.92 -15.61
N ARG A 248 29.17 32.95 -14.76
CA ARG A 248 29.81 34.27 -14.93
C ARG A 248 30.87 34.59 -13.89
N THR A 249 31.20 33.65 -13.00
CA THR A 249 32.39 33.74 -12.13
C THR A 249 33.60 33.13 -12.80
#